data_AF-A0A9W8PSW3-F1
#
_entry.id   AF-A0A9W8PSW3-F1
#
_cell.length_a   1.000
_cell.length_b   1.000
_cell.length_c   1.000
_cell.angle_alpha   90.00
_cell.angle_beta   90.00
_cell.angle_gamma   90.00
#
_symmetry.space_group_name_H-M   'P 1'
#
loop_
_entity.id
_entity.type
_entity.pdbx_description
1 polymer ?
#
loop_
_entity_poly.entity_id
_entity_poly.type
_entity_poly.pdbx_seq_one_letter_code
_entity_poly.pdbx_strand_id
1 'polypeptide(L)'
;MFMSSVPSQLLVSTLALSGLCLGQKSGKFNFLTYNVAGLPDIFNGNDVPGDKSTNSNLIGTALATGGYDIVHMQEDFNYHAYIYATDNHPERTPTSGGVPFGDGLNTVANYPWTGFTRKKWNKCNLNSGDCLTPKGFSFMRMKIGDVEVDLYNLHADAGSDSGDVKAREAGIDQILEYIKSNSNGRAIIIGGDTNDRWTNAGRSINKLTDAGFSDAWVQLINGGKFPTAGAAADPCKVPAANNKCEIVDKVFYRSGSSVKLTATSFNYVPQLFVQPDGNILSDHNPVKVDFTYSS
;
A
#
# COMPACT_ATOMS: atom_id res chain seq x y z
N MET A 1 7.61 -80.72 47.69
CA MET A 1 7.04 -80.05 46.50
C MET A 1 7.07 -78.56 46.76
N PHE A 2 8.09 -77.86 46.24
CA PHE A 2 8.22 -76.41 46.36
C PHE A 2 7.56 -75.76 45.14
N MET A 3 6.60 -74.86 45.36
CA MET A 3 5.97 -74.06 44.31
C MET A 3 6.84 -72.84 44.01
N SER A 4 7.30 -72.72 42.78
CA SER A 4 8.02 -71.57 42.22
C SER A 4 7.02 -70.54 41.68
N SER A 5 7.05 -69.32 42.21
CA SER A 5 6.33 -68.16 41.68
C SER A 5 7.20 -67.39 40.68
N VAL A 6 6.64 -67.07 39.52
CA VAL A 6 7.27 -66.22 38.49
C VAL A 6 6.68 -64.82 38.60
N PRO A 7 7.46 -63.73 38.63
CA PRO A 7 6.91 -62.38 38.55
C PRO A 7 6.76 -61.95 37.09
N SER A 8 5.53 -61.57 36.72
CA SER A 8 5.25 -60.84 35.47
C SER A 8 5.83 -59.43 35.56
N GLN A 9 6.82 -59.12 34.72
CA GLN A 9 7.24 -57.75 34.47
C GLN A 9 6.33 -57.13 33.40
N LEU A 10 5.52 -56.15 33.81
CA LEU A 10 4.72 -55.32 32.93
C LEU A 10 5.62 -54.24 32.32
N LEU A 11 5.97 -54.36 31.02
CA LEU A 11 6.62 -53.28 30.29
C LEU A 11 5.56 -52.23 29.91
N VAL A 12 5.57 -51.08 30.60
CA VAL A 12 4.79 -49.91 30.18
C VAL A 12 5.65 -49.13 29.18
N SER A 13 5.27 -49.16 27.90
CA SER A 13 5.87 -48.31 26.87
C SER A 13 5.12 -46.99 26.82
N THR A 14 5.67 -45.93 27.42
CA THR A 14 5.18 -44.56 27.29
C THR A 14 5.68 -43.97 25.97
N LEU A 15 4.83 -43.97 24.94
CA LEU A 15 5.03 -43.16 23.75
C LEU A 15 4.80 -41.68 24.12
N ALA A 16 5.86 -40.90 24.24
CA ALA A 16 5.77 -39.44 24.32
C ALA A 16 5.46 -38.90 22.91
N LEU A 17 4.17 -38.67 22.60
CA LEU A 17 3.79 -37.79 21.49
C LEU A 17 4.01 -36.34 21.93
N SER A 18 5.23 -35.83 21.73
CA SER A 18 5.47 -34.40 21.67
C SER A 18 4.91 -33.86 20.36
N GLY A 19 3.59 -33.60 20.34
CA GLY A 19 2.98 -32.78 19.31
C GLY A 19 3.58 -31.37 19.38
N LEU A 20 4.34 -30.98 18.36
CA LEU A 20 4.69 -29.59 18.12
C LEU A 20 3.40 -28.84 17.81
N CYS A 21 2.75 -28.31 18.85
CA CYS A 21 1.73 -27.30 18.69
C CYS A 21 2.46 -26.02 18.25
N LEU A 22 2.65 -25.84 16.94
CA LEU A 22 3.08 -24.55 16.40
C LEU A 22 1.94 -23.57 16.71
N GLY A 23 2.13 -22.77 17.76
CA GLY A 23 1.14 -21.77 18.15
C GLY A 23 0.89 -20.80 17.00
N GLN A 24 -0.39 -20.57 16.68
CA GLN A 24 -0.81 -19.58 15.70
C GLN A 24 -0.18 -18.22 16.05
N LYS A 25 0.62 -17.68 15.15
CA LYS A 25 1.23 -16.36 15.34
C LYS A 25 0.25 -15.31 14.84
N SER A 26 0.14 -14.19 15.54
CA SER A 26 -0.71 -13.09 15.11
C SER A 26 -0.13 -11.75 15.52
N GLY A 27 -0.54 -10.70 14.82
CA GLY A 27 -0.07 -9.35 15.09
C GLY A 27 -0.92 -8.30 14.39
N LYS A 28 -0.52 -7.04 14.57
CA LYS A 28 -1.16 -5.86 13.99
C LYS A 28 -0.09 -4.96 13.40
N PHE A 29 -0.45 -4.27 12.33
CA PHE A 29 0.35 -3.18 11.77
C PHE A 29 -0.58 -2.24 11.01
N ASN A 30 -0.11 -1.05 10.70
CA ASN A 30 -0.84 -0.11 9.88
C ASN A 30 -0.07 0.27 8.61
N PHE A 31 -0.82 0.54 7.56
CA PHE A 31 -0.29 0.89 6.24
C PHE A 31 -0.87 2.24 5.81
N LEU A 32 -0.01 3.13 5.35
CA LEU A 32 -0.38 4.42 4.77
C LEU A 32 0.02 4.44 3.30
N THR A 33 -0.85 4.96 2.42
CA THR A 33 -0.44 5.41 1.09
C THR A 33 -0.74 6.89 0.92
N TYR A 34 0.19 7.61 0.30
CA TYR A 34 0.08 9.06 0.15
C TYR A 34 0.85 9.59 -1.07
N ASN A 35 0.14 10.21 -2.02
CA ASN A 35 0.77 11.07 -3.02
C ASN A 35 1.25 12.36 -2.34
N VAL A 36 2.56 12.61 -2.35
CA VAL A 36 3.20 13.70 -1.61
C VAL A 36 3.41 14.98 -2.43
N ALA A 37 2.90 15.05 -3.67
CA ALA A 37 2.92 16.25 -4.50
C ALA A 37 4.33 16.85 -4.73
N GLY A 38 5.34 15.98 -4.86
CA GLY A 38 6.76 16.32 -4.89
C GLY A 38 7.34 16.65 -6.28
N LEU A 39 6.50 17.00 -7.25
CA LEU A 39 6.93 17.58 -8.54
C LEU A 39 7.60 18.95 -8.33
N PRO A 40 8.65 19.30 -9.12
CA PRO A 40 9.26 20.63 -9.08
C PRO A 40 8.23 21.75 -9.29
N ASP A 41 8.39 22.88 -8.60
CA ASP A 41 7.43 24.00 -8.62
C ASP A 41 7.09 24.50 -10.03
N ILE A 42 8.08 24.52 -10.94
CA ILE A 42 7.89 24.95 -12.34
C ILE A 42 6.98 24.03 -13.16
N PHE A 43 6.82 22.77 -12.73
CA PHE A 43 5.97 21.77 -13.37
C PHE A 43 4.70 21.49 -12.55
N ASN A 44 4.46 22.25 -11.49
CA ASN A 44 3.40 21.97 -10.54
C ASN A 44 2.20 22.90 -10.76
N GLY A 45 1.06 22.31 -11.14
CA GLY A 45 -0.23 23.00 -11.30
C GLY A 45 -1.26 22.64 -10.24
N ASN A 46 -0.84 22.02 -9.12
CA ASN A 46 -1.74 21.43 -8.14
C ASN A 46 -2.26 22.38 -7.04
N ASP A 47 -1.97 23.68 -7.16
CA ASP A 47 -2.44 24.75 -6.26
C ASP A 47 -2.16 24.52 -4.76
N VAL A 48 -1.21 23.64 -4.41
CA VAL A 48 -0.76 23.43 -3.02
C VAL A 48 0.02 24.66 -2.55
N PRO A 49 -0.44 25.42 -1.54
CA PRO A 49 0.23 26.63 -1.09
C PRO A 49 1.57 26.35 -0.39
N GLY A 50 2.43 27.36 -0.31
CA GLY A 50 3.68 27.31 0.46
C GLY A 50 4.87 26.75 -0.31
N ASP A 51 6.05 26.79 0.33
CA ASP A 51 7.29 26.26 -0.24
C ASP A 51 7.31 24.73 -0.18
N LYS A 52 7.63 24.06 -1.29
CA LYS A 52 7.59 22.59 -1.38
C LYS A 52 8.63 21.90 -0.50
N SER A 53 9.79 22.52 -0.28
CA SER A 53 10.80 21.96 0.64
C SER A 53 10.28 21.98 2.08
N THR A 54 9.65 23.09 2.48
CA THR A 54 8.97 23.24 3.77
C THR A 54 7.82 22.25 3.91
N ASN A 55 6.96 22.13 2.90
CA ASN A 55 5.84 21.18 2.91
C ASN A 55 6.34 19.74 3.03
N SER A 56 7.41 19.38 2.33
CA SER A 56 8.01 18.04 2.38
C SER A 56 8.62 17.73 3.76
N ASN A 57 9.26 18.71 4.42
CA ASN A 57 9.68 18.56 5.82
C ASN A 57 8.49 18.34 6.76
N LEU A 58 7.37 19.04 6.54
CA LEU A 58 6.15 18.86 7.33
C LEU A 58 5.53 17.48 7.10
N ILE A 59 5.54 16.97 5.86
CA ILE A 59 5.13 15.60 5.55
C ILE A 59 6.00 14.61 6.33
N GLY A 60 7.33 14.70 6.26
CA GLY A 60 8.21 13.80 7.02
C GLY A 60 7.98 13.87 8.53
N THR A 61 7.71 15.06 9.08
CA THR A 61 7.36 15.25 10.50
C THR A 61 6.02 14.58 10.84
N ALA A 62 5.02 14.70 9.96
CA ALA A 62 3.73 14.02 10.11
C ALA A 62 3.87 12.50 10.06
N LEU A 63 4.74 11.97 9.19
CA LEU A 63 5.06 10.54 9.15
C LEU A 63 5.70 10.06 10.46
N ALA A 64 6.68 10.82 10.96
CA ALA A 64 7.40 10.50 12.20
C ALA A 64 6.52 10.53 13.46
N THR A 65 5.47 11.35 13.47
CA THR A 65 4.60 11.58 14.63
C THR A 65 3.27 10.82 14.55
N GLY A 66 2.83 10.46 13.35
CA GLY A 66 1.55 9.79 13.11
C GLY A 66 1.52 8.30 13.45
N GLY A 67 2.66 7.70 13.79
CA GLY A 67 2.75 6.29 14.22
C GLY A 67 2.41 5.30 13.11
N TYR A 68 2.84 5.60 11.88
CA TYR A 68 2.65 4.71 10.74
C TYR A 68 3.69 3.59 10.76
N ASP A 69 3.33 2.37 10.37
CA ASP A 69 4.32 1.28 10.34
C ASP A 69 4.97 1.11 8.96
N ILE A 70 4.19 1.32 7.90
CA ILE A 70 4.60 1.18 6.51
C ILE A 70 3.92 2.29 5.72
N VAL A 71 4.70 3.05 4.97
CA VAL A 71 4.20 4.17 4.16
C VAL A 71 4.64 4.01 2.72
N HIS A 72 3.69 3.95 1.78
CA HIS A 72 3.94 4.07 0.34
C HIS A 72 3.70 5.52 -0.10
N MET A 73 4.72 6.14 -0.68
CA MET A 73 4.65 7.49 -1.21
C MET A 73 4.66 7.48 -2.74
N GLN A 74 3.83 8.34 -3.33
CA GLN A 74 3.79 8.62 -4.77
C GLN A 74 4.15 10.09 -5.02
N GLU A 75 4.62 10.42 -6.21
CA GLU A 75 5.18 11.74 -6.57
C GLU A 75 6.32 12.23 -5.67
N ASP A 76 7.01 11.33 -4.98
CA ASP A 76 8.17 11.66 -4.19
C ASP A 76 9.42 11.79 -5.09
N PHE A 77 9.43 12.84 -5.91
CA PHE A 77 10.48 13.12 -6.90
C PHE A 77 11.60 14.00 -6.32
N ASN A 78 11.44 15.32 -6.36
CA ASN A 78 12.55 16.26 -6.17
C ASN A 78 12.76 16.68 -4.71
N TYR A 79 11.79 16.44 -3.83
CA TYR A 79 11.82 16.90 -2.43
C TYR A 79 11.99 15.76 -1.42
N HIS A 80 12.26 14.55 -1.88
CA HIS A 80 12.50 13.35 -1.08
C HIS A 80 13.44 13.54 0.12
N ALA A 81 14.56 14.23 -0.10
CA ALA A 81 15.55 14.46 0.95
C ALA A 81 14.97 15.24 2.15
N TYR A 82 13.99 16.12 1.93
CA TYR A 82 13.33 16.88 2.97
C TYR A 82 12.36 16.00 3.78
N ILE A 83 11.60 15.11 3.12
CA ILE A 83 10.78 14.12 3.83
C ILE A 83 11.69 13.26 4.71
N TYR A 84 12.80 12.78 4.18
CA TYR A 84 13.71 11.90 4.91
C TYR A 84 14.47 12.62 6.04
N ALA A 85 14.67 13.92 5.94
CA ALA A 85 15.34 14.70 6.98
C ALA A 85 14.53 14.77 8.28
N THR A 86 13.19 14.71 8.19
CA THR A 86 12.29 14.87 9.33
C THR A 86 11.50 13.61 9.68
N ASP A 87 11.45 12.63 8.77
CA ASP A 87 10.96 11.28 9.07
C ASP A 87 11.89 10.50 10.02
N ASN A 88 11.36 9.52 10.75
CA ASN A 88 12.12 8.70 11.71
C ASN A 88 12.02 7.19 11.49
N HIS A 89 11.41 6.71 10.39
CA HIS A 89 11.35 5.29 10.09
C HIS A 89 12.77 4.75 9.82
N PRO A 90 13.14 3.59 10.39
CA PRO A 90 14.49 3.04 10.26
C PRO A 90 14.80 2.51 8.86
N GLU A 91 13.79 2.03 8.14
CA GLU A 91 13.98 1.38 6.85
C GLU A 91 13.43 2.29 5.75
N ARG A 92 14.27 2.65 4.79
CA ARG A 92 13.94 3.61 3.72
C ARG A 92 14.42 3.16 2.34
N THR A 93 13.55 3.25 1.33
CA THR A 93 13.97 2.96 -0.05
C THR A 93 14.90 4.05 -0.57
N PRO A 94 15.93 3.71 -1.37
CA PRO A 94 16.67 4.73 -2.08
C PRO A 94 15.77 5.43 -3.12
N THR A 95 15.93 6.76 -3.25
CA THR A 95 15.30 7.53 -4.32
C THR A 95 15.69 7.02 -5.70
N SER A 96 14.76 7.06 -6.65
CA SER A 96 15.01 6.82 -8.08
C SER A 96 15.50 8.07 -8.82
N GLY A 97 15.60 9.21 -8.13
CA GLY A 97 15.97 10.52 -8.69
C GLY A 97 14.79 11.47 -8.83
N GLY A 98 15.07 12.71 -9.27
CA GLY A 98 14.03 13.70 -9.59
C GLY A 98 13.46 13.50 -11.00
N VAL A 99 12.47 14.31 -11.35
CA VAL A 99 11.98 14.40 -12.74
C VAL A 99 13.12 14.83 -13.68
N PRO A 100 13.27 14.23 -14.89
CA PRO A 100 12.43 13.21 -15.52
C PRO A 100 12.86 11.76 -15.27
N PHE A 101 13.86 11.51 -14.42
CA PHE A 101 14.53 10.21 -14.32
C PHE A 101 13.96 9.29 -13.24
N GLY A 102 13.43 9.86 -12.16
CA GLY A 102 12.82 9.09 -11.07
C GLY A 102 11.38 8.70 -11.36
N ASP A 103 10.94 7.60 -10.74
CA ASP A 103 9.57 7.09 -10.80
C ASP A 103 8.64 7.72 -9.75
N GLY A 104 9.19 8.46 -8.78
CA GLY A 104 8.44 9.15 -7.73
C GLY A 104 7.83 8.20 -6.69
N LEU A 105 8.26 6.93 -6.64
CA LEU A 105 7.74 5.95 -5.71
C LEU A 105 8.76 5.72 -4.60
N ASN A 106 8.39 5.92 -3.33
CA ASN A 106 9.28 5.56 -2.22
C ASN A 106 8.50 4.91 -1.09
N THR A 107 9.21 4.18 -0.24
CA THR A 107 8.63 3.55 0.94
C THR A 107 9.50 3.81 2.15
N VAL A 108 8.86 4.12 3.27
CA VAL A 108 9.49 4.12 4.59
C VAL A 108 8.74 3.13 5.49
N ALA A 109 9.44 2.44 6.39
CA ALA A 109 8.83 1.44 7.26
C ALA A 109 9.60 1.20 8.57
N ASN A 110 8.90 0.64 9.55
CA ASN A 110 9.45 0.12 10.81
C ASN A 110 9.97 -1.33 10.70
N TYR A 111 9.88 -1.92 9.50
CA TYR A 111 10.17 -3.32 9.24
C TYR A 111 11.18 -3.48 8.11
N PRO A 112 12.10 -4.45 8.19
CA PRO A 112 13.04 -4.71 7.11
C PRO A 112 12.35 -5.37 5.92
N TRP A 113 12.91 -5.17 4.73
CA TRP A 113 12.43 -5.81 3.50
C TRP A 113 13.54 -6.45 2.68
N THR A 114 13.12 -7.28 1.72
CA THR A 114 13.98 -7.85 0.68
C THR A 114 13.35 -7.67 -0.69
N GLY A 115 14.15 -7.91 -1.74
CA GLY A 115 13.64 -7.98 -3.12
C GLY A 115 13.10 -6.68 -3.68
N PHE A 116 13.59 -5.52 -3.19
CA PHE A 116 13.14 -4.22 -3.69
C PHE A 116 13.40 -4.08 -5.20
N THR A 117 12.35 -3.78 -5.96
CA THR A 117 12.44 -3.57 -7.41
C THR A 117 11.51 -2.45 -7.85
N ARG A 118 11.86 -1.79 -8.96
CA ARG A 118 11.06 -0.75 -9.61
C ARG A 118 10.74 -1.20 -11.04
N LYS A 119 9.51 -1.02 -11.48
CA LYS A 119 9.02 -1.45 -12.80
C LYS A 119 8.28 -0.30 -13.46
N LYS A 120 8.90 0.28 -14.49
CA LYS A 120 8.26 1.26 -15.37
C LYS A 120 7.05 0.63 -16.07
N TRP A 121 6.00 1.41 -16.27
CA TRP A 121 4.86 1.01 -17.09
C TRP A 121 5.28 0.74 -18.54
N ASN A 122 4.78 -0.36 -19.09
CA ASN A 122 4.94 -0.67 -20.52
C ASN A 122 4.12 0.25 -21.42
N LYS A 123 3.07 0.86 -20.87
CA LYS A 123 2.15 1.76 -21.56
C LYS A 123 1.80 2.94 -20.67
N CYS A 124 1.80 4.13 -21.26
CA CYS A 124 1.38 5.38 -20.65
C CYS A 124 0.65 6.23 -21.71
N ASN A 125 -0.13 7.22 -21.29
CA ASN A 125 -0.64 8.28 -22.16
C ASN A 125 0.21 9.55 -22.00
N LEU A 126 0.43 10.28 -23.09
CA LEU A 126 1.33 11.45 -23.06
C LEU A 126 0.72 12.68 -22.38
N ASN A 127 -0.61 12.74 -22.25
CA ASN A 127 -1.37 13.96 -21.96
C ASN A 127 -0.94 14.67 -20.66
N SER A 128 -1.04 14.02 -19.50
CA SER A 128 -0.78 14.57 -18.17
C SER A 128 0.70 14.46 -17.79
N GLY A 129 1.56 14.25 -18.79
CA GLY A 129 3.00 14.07 -18.58
C GLY A 129 3.40 12.69 -18.05
N ASP A 130 2.48 11.71 -17.98
CA ASP A 130 2.73 10.38 -17.41
C ASP A 130 3.88 9.64 -18.10
N CYS A 131 4.05 9.84 -19.41
CA CYS A 131 5.17 9.28 -20.17
C CYS A 131 6.51 10.01 -20.02
N LEU A 132 6.54 11.18 -19.37
CA LEU A 132 7.74 12.03 -19.23
C LEU A 132 8.63 11.63 -18.06
N THR A 133 8.14 10.74 -17.20
CA THR A 133 8.86 10.11 -16.08
C THR A 133 8.66 8.59 -16.19
N PRO A 134 9.57 7.75 -15.66
CA PRO A 134 9.35 6.31 -15.58
C PRO A 134 8.30 5.92 -14.51
N LYS A 135 7.09 6.48 -14.56
CA LYS A 135 5.96 6.03 -13.73
C LYS A 135 5.77 4.52 -13.85
N GLY A 136 5.31 3.91 -12.77
CA GLY A 136 5.38 2.47 -12.61
C GLY A 136 4.78 1.98 -11.30
N PHE A 137 5.28 0.81 -10.90
CA PHE A 137 5.15 0.32 -9.53
C PHE A 137 6.51 -0.07 -8.96
N SER A 138 6.63 -0.05 -7.64
CA SER A 138 7.72 -0.72 -6.93
C SER A 138 7.18 -1.91 -6.15
N PHE A 139 8.02 -2.92 -5.96
CA PHE A 139 7.73 -4.13 -5.21
C PHE A 139 8.76 -4.32 -4.11
N MET A 140 8.32 -4.80 -2.96
CA MET A 140 9.18 -5.33 -1.90
C MET A 140 8.49 -6.43 -1.10
N ARG A 141 9.28 -7.30 -0.48
CA ARG A 141 8.81 -8.29 0.49
C ARG A 141 9.15 -7.82 1.90
N MET A 142 8.13 -7.40 2.64
CA MET A 142 8.26 -6.85 3.98
C MET A 142 8.19 -7.95 5.04
N LYS A 143 9.09 -7.94 6.02
CA LYS A 143 9.05 -8.86 7.17
C LYS A 143 8.38 -8.19 8.37
N ILE A 144 7.09 -8.47 8.56
CA ILE A 144 6.26 -7.89 9.62
C ILE A 144 6.19 -8.89 10.78
N GLY A 145 6.98 -8.66 11.82
CA GLY A 145 7.17 -9.63 12.89
C GLY A 145 7.71 -10.96 12.35
N ASP A 146 6.88 -12.00 12.40
CA ASP A 146 7.21 -13.35 11.96
C ASP A 146 6.62 -13.73 10.60
N VAL A 147 5.87 -12.84 9.95
CA VAL A 147 5.26 -13.08 8.64
C VAL A 147 5.92 -12.22 7.58
N GLU A 148 5.74 -12.63 6.33
CA GLU A 148 6.17 -11.84 5.18
C GLU A 148 4.95 -11.46 4.34
N VAL A 149 4.86 -10.17 3.99
CA VAL A 149 3.82 -9.61 3.14
C VAL A 149 4.47 -8.95 1.93
N ASP A 150 3.98 -9.26 0.75
CA ASP A 150 4.45 -8.67 -0.50
C ASP A 150 3.71 -7.34 -0.73
N LEU A 151 4.45 -6.26 -0.91
CA LEU A 151 3.92 -4.90 -1.02
C LEU A 151 4.18 -4.32 -2.41
N TYR A 152 3.17 -3.66 -2.94
CA TYR A 152 3.20 -3.00 -4.24
C TYR A 152 2.79 -1.54 -4.09
N ASN A 153 3.72 -0.62 -4.36
CA ASN A 153 3.48 0.82 -4.42
C ASN A 153 3.29 1.21 -5.90
N LEU A 154 2.20 1.87 -6.27
CA LEU A 154 1.96 2.29 -7.66
C LEU A 154 1.56 3.76 -7.80
N HIS A 155 1.87 4.34 -8.96
CA HIS A 155 1.28 5.58 -9.44
C HIS A 155 0.85 5.36 -10.90
N ALA A 156 -0.45 5.22 -11.11
CA ALA A 156 -1.03 4.93 -12.42
C ALA A 156 -1.21 6.19 -13.27
N ASP A 157 -1.45 5.98 -14.57
CA ASP A 157 -1.69 7.03 -15.56
C ASP A 157 -2.85 7.96 -15.15
N ALA A 158 -2.64 9.28 -15.20
CA ALA A 158 -3.58 10.29 -14.76
C ALA A 158 -4.55 10.68 -15.89
N GLY A 159 -5.63 11.39 -15.56
CA GLY A 159 -6.59 11.85 -16.55
C GLY A 159 -7.75 10.88 -16.81
N SER A 160 -8.68 11.29 -17.68
CA SER A 160 -9.98 10.63 -17.89
C SER A 160 -10.27 10.29 -19.35
N ASP A 161 -9.34 10.52 -20.27
CA ASP A 161 -9.53 10.15 -21.67
C ASP A 161 -9.38 8.63 -21.89
N SER A 162 -9.72 8.18 -23.09
CA SER A 162 -9.68 6.74 -23.40
C SER A 162 -8.27 6.15 -23.44
N GLY A 163 -7.24 6.97 -23.66
CA GLY A 163 -5.84 6.61 -23.57
C GLY A 163 -5.46 6.33 -22.12
N ASP A 164 -5.84 7.22 -21.20
CA ASP A 164 -5.58 7.11 -19.76
C ASP A 164 -6.17 5.82 -19.19
N VAL A 165 -7.45 5.58 -19.51
CA VAL A 165 -8.18 4.37 -19.11
C VAL A 165 -7.44 3.11 -19.58
N LYS A 166 -7.02 3.08 -20.85
CA LYS A 166 -6.31 1.93 -21.43
C LYS A 166 -4.86 1.79 -20.92
N ALA A 167 -4.24 2.86 -20.43
CA ALA A 167 -2.92 2.83 -19.83
C ALA A 167 -3.00 2.29 -18.40
N ARG A 168 -3.95 2.78 -17.59
CA ARG A 168 -4.26 2.20 -16.26
C ARG A 168 -4.60 0.72 -16.35
N GLU A 169 -5.45 0.34 -17.31
CA GLU A 169 -5.80 -1.05 -17.55
C GLU A 169 -4.56 -1.94 -17.77
N ALA A 170 -3.67 -1.51 -18.66
CA ALA A 170 -2.43 -2.22 -18.96
C ALA A 170 -1.45 -2.25 -17.77
N GLY A 171 -1.40 -1.20 -16.95
CA GLY A 171 -0.60 -1.15 -15.73
C GLY A 171 -1.07 -2.17 -14.69
N ILE A 172 -2.39 -2.32 -14.50
CA ILE A 172 -2.94 -3.35 -13.60
C ILE A 172 -2.65 -4.76 -14.14
N ASP A 173 -2.77 -4.98 -15.46
CA ASP A 173 -2.37 -6.26 -16.07
C ASP A 173 -0.89 -6.58 -15.81
N GLN A 174 -0.01 -5.57 -15.92
CA GLN A 174 1.42 -5.71 -15.65
C GLN A 174 1.72 -6.05 -14.18
N ILE A 175 1.01 -5.44 -13.22
CA ILE A 175 1.10 -5.80 -11.79
C ILE A 175 0.65 -7.25 -11.58
N LEU A 176 -0.49 -7.65 -12.14
CA LEU A 176 -1.03 -9.00 -11.97
C LEU A 176 -0.11 -10.06 -12.57
N GLU A 177 0.54 -9.79 -13.70
CA GLU A 177 1.56 -10.66 -14.29
C GLU A 177 2.80 -10.77 -13.38
N TYR A 178 3.25 -9.66 -12.79
CA TYR A 178 4.36 -9.67 -11.84
C TYR A 178 4.02 -10.45 -10.57
N ILE A 179 2.80 -10.31 -10.05
CA ILE A 179 2.29 -11.06 -8.90
C ILE A 179 2.28 -12.56 -9.18
N LYS A 180 1.84 -13.00 -10.37
CA LYS A 180 1.86 -14.42 -10.76
C LYS A 180 3.28 -14.99 -10.72
N SER A 181 4.27 -14.20 -11.13
CA SER A 181 5.67 -14.64 -11.23
C SER A 181 6.43 -14.56 -9.90
N ASN A 182 6.08 -13.62 -9.01
CA ASN A 182 6.92 -13.28 -7.84
C ASN A 182 6.22 -13.48 -6.48
N SER A 183 4.89 -13.52 -6.46
CA SER A 183 4.06 -13.50 -5.25
C SER A 183 2.98 -14.59 -5.23
N ASN A 184 3.19 -15.70 -5.95
CA ASN A 184 2.23 -16.79 -6.01
C ASN A 184 1.95 -17.36 -4.61
N GLY A 185 0.66 -17.46 -4.25
CA GLY A 185 0.22 -17.92 -2.93
C GLY A 185 0.54 -17.00 -1.74
N ARG A 186 1.15 -15.82 -1.95
CA ARG A 186 1.56 -14.93 -0.84
C ARG A 186 0.46 -13.95 -0.47
N ALA A 187 0.51 -13.48 0.79
CA ALA A 187 -0.29 -12.33 1.22
C ALA A 187 0.27 -11.06 0.58
N ILE A 188 -0.63 -10.20 0.10
CA ILE A 188 -0.27 -9.03 -0.71
C ILE A 188 -1.05 -7.80 -0.25
N ILE A 189 -0.39 -6.65 -0.23
CA ILE A 189 -1.02 -5.34 -0.21
C ILE A 189 -0.55 -4.56 -1.45
N ILE A 190 -1.52 -3.97 -2.16
CA ILE A 190 -1.29 -3.05 -3.27
C ILE A 190 -1.85 -1.70 -2.82
N GLY A 191 -0.99 -0.69 -2.70
CA GLY A 191 -1.37 0.64 -2.26
C GLY A 191 -0.77 1.70 -3.17
N GLY A 192 -1.52 2.77 -3.44
CA GLY A 192 -1.01 3.85 -4.26
C GLY A 192 -2.10 4.71 -4.87
N ASP A 193 -1.67 5.69 -5.63
CA ASP A 193 -2.52 6.47 -6.51
C ASP A 193 -2.86 5.65 -7.75
N THR A 194 -4.09 5.13 -7.78
CA THR A 194 -4.56 4.33 -8.91
C THR A 194 -5.12 5.18 -10.04
N ASN A 195 -5.24 6.49 -9.85
CA ASN A 195 -5.96 7.42 -10.73
C ASN A 195 -7.35 6.91 -11.17
N ASP A 196 -7.96 6.05 -10.36
CA ASP A 196 -9.20 5.37 -10.68
C ASP A 196 -10.19 5.39 -9.52
N ARG A 197 -11.47 5.47 -9.88
CA ARG A 197 -12.60 5.48 -8.95
C ARG A 197 -13.56 4.38 -9.35
N TRP A 198 -14.25 3.79 -8.39
CA TRP A 198 -15.32 2.84 -8.62
C TRP A 198 -16.48 3.47 -9.40
N THR A 199 -16.70 4.77 -9.25
CA THR A 199 -17.68 5.52 -10.06
C THR A 199 -17.27 5.68 -11.54
N ASN A 200 -16.00 5.48 -11.91
CA ASN A 200 -15.59 5.55 -13.31
C ASN A 200 -16.23 4.43 -14.16
N ALA A 201 -16.62 4.76 -15.40
CA ALA A 201 -17.19 3.78 -16.32
C ALA A 201 -16.14 2.75 -16.80
N GLY A 202 -14.92 3.21 -17.08
CA GLY A 202 -13.78 2.38 -17.53
C GLY A 202 -12.82 2.03 -16.40
N ARG A 203 -13.32 1.55 -15.26
CA ARG A 203 -12.49 1.30 -14.07
C ARG A 203 -11.61 0.05 -14.21
N SER A 204 -10.30 0.27 -14.32
CA SER A 204 -9.24 -0.73 -14.38
C SER A 204 -9.13 -1.57 -13.10
N ILE A 205 -9.48 -0.99 -11.96
CA ILE A 205 -9.42 -1.62 -10.63
C ILE A 205 -10.35 -2.82 -10.44
N ASN A 206 -11.35 -3.03 -11.32
CA ASN A 206 -12.14 -4.27 -11.36
C ASN A 206 -11.23 -5.51 -11.50
N LYS A 207 -10.14 -5.41 -12.27
CA LYS A 207 -9.22 -6.55 -12.47
C LYS A 207 -8.56 -7.02 -11.17
N LEU A 208 -8.33 -6.11 -10.22
CA LEU A 208 -7.79 -6.49 -8.91
C LEU A 208 -8.82 -7.29 -8.12
N THR A 209 -10.09 -6.87 -8.12
CA THR A 209 -11.17 -7.62 -7.46
C THR A 209 -11.43 -8.96 -8.14
N ASP A 210 -11.37 -9.03 -9.46
CA ASP A 210 -11.49 -10.27 -10.23
C ASP A 210 -10.32 -11.24 -9.93
N ALA A 211 -9.15 -10.69 -9.60
CA ALA A 211 -7.99 -11.45 -9.14
C ALA A 211 -8.02 -11.82 -7.64
N GLY A 212 -9.14 -11.55 -6.95
CA GLY A 212 -9.37 -11.96 -5.55
C GLY A 212 -8.86 -10.97 -4.50
N PHE A 213 -8.57 -9.72 -4.87
CA PHE A 213 -8.25 -8.68 -3.90
C PHE A 213 -9.52 -8.04 -3.34
N SER A 214 -9.45 -7.63 -2.08
CA SER A 214 -10.45 -6.76 -1.45
C SER A 214 -9.95 -5.32 -1.44
N ASP A 215 -10.80 -4.37 -1.82
CA ASP A 215 -10.58 -2.93 -1.60
C ASP A 215 -11.00 -2.58 -0.17
N ALA A 216 -10.09 -2.00 0.61
CA ALA A 216 -10.32 -1.71 2.02
C ALA A 216 -11.43 -0.67 2.24
N TRP A 217 -11.56 0.34 1.37
CA TRP A 217 -12.61 1.36 1.47
C TRP A 217 -13.98 0.76 1.15
N VAL A 218 -14.09 -0.01 0.07
CA VAL A 218 -15.35 -0.70 -0.29
C VAL A 218 -15.78 -1.63 0.83
N GLN A 219 -14.85 -2.43 1.35
CA GLN A 219 -15.15 -3.40 2.40
C GLN A 219 -15.58 -2.72 3.71
N LEU A 220 -14.83 -1.73 4.19
CA LEU A 220 -15.00 -1.20 5.54
C LEU A 220 -15.90 0.04 5.61
N ILE A 221 -15.92 0.87 4.57
CA ILE A 221 -16.70 2.11 4.53
C ILE A 221 -18.00 1.94 3.75
N ASN A 222 -17.93 1.28 2.59
CA ASN A 222 -19.11 1.10 1.73
C ASN A 222 -19.84 -0.24 1.94
N GLY A 223 -19.55 -0.95 3.05
CA GLY A 223 -20.25 -2.17 3.45
C GLY A 223 -20.17 -3.31 2.42
N GLY A 224 -19.05 -3.42 1.70
CA GLY A 224 -18.82 -4.41 0.65
C GLY A 224 -19.57 -4.13 -0.66
N LYS A 225 -20.23 -2.97 -0.80
CA LYS A 225 -20.95 -2.59 -2.01
C LYS A 225 -20.07 -1.71 -2.88
N PHE A 226 -19.87 -2.08 -4.13
CA PHE A 226 -19.15 -1.23 -5.08
C PHE A 226 -20.07 -0.10 -5.59
N PRO A 227 -19.57 1.14 -5.69
CA PRO A 227 -20.28 2.19 -6.43
C PRO A 227 -20.65 1.76 -7.86
N THR A 228 -21.74 2.32 -8.37
CA THR A 228 -22.21 2.07 -9.75
C THR A 228 -21.23 2.66 -10.76
N ALA A 229 -20.73 1.84 -11.69
CA ALA A 229 -19.87 2.32 -12.76
C ALA A 229 -20.60 3.35 -13.63
N GLY A 230 -19.94 4.47 -13.94
CA GLY A 230 -20.51 5.57 -14.71
C GLY A 230 -21.45 6.49 -13.94
N ALA A 231 -21.65 6.27 -12.64
CA ALA A 231 -22.37 7.23 -11.80
C ALA A 231 -21.56 8.52 -11.63
N ALA A 232 -22.24 9.60 -11.20
CA ALA A 232 -21.57 10.84 -10.85
C ALA A 232 -20.53 10.58 -9.74
N ALA A 233 -19.31 11.09 -9.93
CA ALA A 233 -18.25 10.99 -8.94
C ALA A 233 -18.62 11.82 -7.69
N ASP A 234 -18.24 11.30 -6.51
CA ASP A 234 -18.29 12.02 -5.23
C ASP A 234 -16.85 12.19 -4.70
N PRO A 235 -16.04 13.06 -5.32
CA PRO A 235 -14.65 13.24 -4.92
C PRO A 235 -14.56 13.91 -3.55
N CYS A 236 -13.64 13.45 -2.72
CA CYS A 236 -13.34 14.14 -1.46
C CYS A 236 -12.71 15.51 -1.72
N LYS A 237 -13.06 16.48 -0.86
CA LYS A 237 -12.22 17.66 -0.64
C LYS A 237 -10.88 17.24 -0.04
N VAL A 238 -9.87 18.11 -0.15
CA VAL A 238 -8.61 17.99 0.59
C VAL A 238 -8.49 19.23 1.47
N PRO A 239 -8.52 19.10 2.81
CA PRO A 239 -8.70 17.87 3.61
C PRO A 239 -10.09 17.23 3.50
N ALA A 240 -10.15 15.90 3.48
CA ALA A 240 -11.40 15.14 3.57
C ALA A 240 -12.05 15.33 4.94
N ALA A 241 -13.36 15.58 4.96
CA ALA A 241 -14.13 15.78 6.19
C ALA A 241 -14.49 14.45 6.89
N ASN A 242 -14.56 13.36 6.13
CA ASN A 242 -14.85 12.00 6.61
C ASN A 242 -14.48 10.99 5.52
N ASN A 243 -14.68 9.70 5.78
CA ASN A 243 -14.29 8.61 4.88
C ASN A 243 -15.30 8.31 3.75
N LYS A 244 -16.47 8.97 3.68
CA LYS A 244 -17.60 8.53 2.84
C LYS A 244 -17.46 8.83 1.35
N CYS A 245 -16.72 9.87 1.01
CA CYS A 245 -16.43 10.23 -0.39
C CYS A 245 -15.34 9.32 -0.98
N GLU A 246 -15.22 9.33 -2.30
CA GLU A 246 -14.32 8.46 -3.04
C GLU A 246 -13.13 9.23 -3.65
N ILE A 247 -11.91 8.78 -3.36
CA ILE A 247 -10.67 9.28 -3.99
C ILE A 247 -10.03 8.24 -4.92
N VAL A 248 -8.93 8.62 -5.57
CA VAL A 248 -8.17 7.77 -6.50
C VAL A 248 -7.08 6.93 -5.83
N ASP A 249 -6.63 7.34 -4.64
CA ASP A 249 -5.72 6.56 -3.80
C ASP A 249 -6.45 5.37 -3.19
N LYS A 250 -5.96 4.16 -3.41
CA LYS A 250 -6.60 2.91 -2.97
C LYS A 250 -5.63 2.02 -2.22
N VAL A 251 -6.19 1.16 -1.38
CA VAL A 251 -5.48 0.05 -0.73
C VAL A 251 -6.26 -1.23 -0.97
N PHE A 252 -5.69 -2.08 -1.81
CA PHE A 252 -6.16 -3.43 -2.08
C PHE A 252 -5.32 -4.44 -1.29
N TYR A 253 -5.94 -5.51 -0.83
CA TYR A 253 -5.19 -6.57 -0.15
C TYR A 253 -5.80 -7.95 -0.39
N ARG A 254 -4.99 -8.98 -0.20
CA ARG A 254 -5.45 -10.38 -0.14
C ARG A 254 -4.62 -11.18 0.84
N SER A 255 -5.24 -12.23 1.40
CA SER A 255 -4.52 -13.26 2.16
C SER A 255 -3.72 -14.17 1.23
N GLY A 256 -2.69 -14.82 1.78
CA GLY A 256 -1.94 -15.89 1.14
C GLY A 256 -2.25 -17.26 1.75
N SER A 257 -1.55 -18.29 1.29
CA SER A 257 -1.66 -19.67 1.79
C SER A 257 -1.17 -19.81 3.24
N SER A 258 -0.22 -18.98 3.67
CA SER A 258 0.43 -19.07 4.99
C SER A 258 0.18 -17.85 5.88
N VAL A 259 -0.35 -16.76 5.33
CA VAL A 259 -0.60 -15.52 6.07
C VAL A 259 -2.01 -15.04 5.74
N LYS A 260 -2.87 -15.03 6.75
CA LYS A 260 -4.18 -14.41 6.66
C LYS A 260 -4.06 -12.94 7.01
N LEU A 261 -4.41 -12.06 6.08
CA LEU A 261 -4.53 -10.61 6.32
C LEU A 261 -6.00 -10.24 6.48
N THR A 262 -6.29 -9.35 7.43
CA THR A 262 -7.63 -8.76 7.60
C THR A 262 -7.49 -7.26 7.81
N ALA A 263 -8.08 -6.45 6.92
CA ALA A 263 -8.24 -5.03 7.17
C ALA A 263 -9.29 -4.83 8.28
N THR A 264 -8.96 -4.01 9.27
CA THR A 264 -9.75 -3.79 10.48
C THR A 264 -10.25 -2.36 10.62
N SER A 265 -9.59 -1.40 9.96
CA SER A 265 -10.00 0.00 9.89
C SER A 265 -9.54 0.64 8.59
N PHE A 266 -10.27 1.65 8.13
CA PHE A 266 -9.91 2.50 6.99
C PHE A 266 -10.15 3.96 7.39
N ASN A 267 -9.19 4.84 7.14
CA ASN A 267 -9.35 6.28 7.39
C ASN A 267 -8.59 7.13 6.36
N TYR A 268 -9.23 8.19 5.89
CA TYR A 268 -8.48 9.35 5.41
C TYR A 268 -7.94 10.10 6.63
N VAL A 269 -6.64 10.41 6.64
CA VAL A 269 -5.98 11.06 7.80
C VAL A 269 -5.37 12.43 7.48
N PRO A 270 -6.06 13.33 6.74
CA PRO A 270 -5.43 14.54 6.22
C PRO A 270 -5.10 15.58 7.29
N GLN A 271 -5.70 15.50 8.47
CA GLN A 271 -5.54 16.51 9.54
C GLN A 271 -4.12 16.55 10.13
N LEU A 272 -3.33 15.48 9.98
CA LEU A 272 -1.90 15.49 10.34
C LEU A 272 -1.01 16.01 9.21
N PHE A 273 -1.55 16.15 8.00
CA PHE A 273 -0.82 16.54 6.78
C PHE A 273 -1.28 17.92 6.29
N VAL A 274 -1.26 18.87 7.23
CA VAL A 274 -1.55 20.28 6.97
C VAL A 274 -0.43 21.16 7.50
N GLN A 275 -0.30 22.33 6.91
CA GLN A 275 0.53 23.43 7.39
C GLN A 275 -0.01 23.97 8.73
N PRO A 276 0.78 24.73 9.50
CA PRO A 276 0.34 25.32 10.77
C PRO A 276 -0.91 26.21 10.66
N ASP A 277 -1.17 26.79 9.49
CA ASP A 277 -2.36 27.60 9.20
C ASP A 277 -3.56 26.79 8.68
N GLY A 278 -3.42 25.46 8.58
CA GLY A 278 -4.44 24.53 8.10
C GLY A 278 -4.44 24.30 6.59
N ASN A 279 -3.55 24.94 5.82
CA ASN A 279 -3.44 24.67 4.38
C ASN A 279 -2.89 23.26 4.10
N ILE A 280 -3.26 22.70 2.96
CA ILE A 280 -2.87 21.34 2.55
C ILE A 280 -1.35 21.23 2.28
N LEU A 281 -0.77 20.05 2.51
CA LEU A 281 0.60 19.72 2.11
C LEU A 281 0.69 18.99 0.76
N SER A 282 -0.42 18.39 0.33
CA SER A 282 -0.61 17.71 -0.96
C SER A 282 -2.05 17.90 -1.41
N ASP A 283 -2.30 17.81 -2.71
CA ASP A 283 -3.63 17.78 -3.32
C ASP A 283 -4.33 16.41 -3.19
N HIS A 284 -3.72 15.45 -2.48
CA HIS A 284 -4.29 14.16 -2.15
C HIS A 284 -4.57 14.01 -0.64
N ASN A 285 -5.53 13.15 -0.28
CA ASN A 285 -5.75 12.74 1.10
C ASN A 285 -4.94 11.45 1.39
N PRO A 286 -4.16 11.38 2.47
CA PRO A 286 -3.49 10.14 2.87
C PRO A 286 -4.50 9.06 3.28
N VAL A 287 -4.28 7.81 2.84
CA VAL A 287 -5.14 6.66 3.13
C VAL A 287 -4.46 5.72 4.11
N LYS A 288 -5.00 5.62 5.33
CA LYS A 288 -4.54 4.69 6.37
C LYS A 288 -5.45 3.46 6.45
N VAL A 289 -4.85 2.28 6.49
CA VAL A 289 -5.54 1.01 6.75
C VAL A 289 -4.84 0.28 7.89
N ASP A 290 -5.62 -0.16 8.88
CA ASP A 290 -5.12 -1.02 9.96
C ASP A 290 -5.33 -2.49 9.61
N PHE A 291 -4.30 -3.31 9.75
CA PHE A 291 -4.34 -4.73 9.48
C PHE A 291 -4.09 -5.56 10.74
N THR A 292 -4.75 -6.72 10.80
CA THR A 292 -4.29 -7.86 11.59
C THR A 292 -3.76 -8.93 10.65
N TYR A 293 -2.80 -9.72 11.15
CA TYR A 293 -2.36 -10.94 10.48
C TYR A 293 -2.42 -12.15 11.40
N SER A 294 -2.54 -13.34 10.80
CA SER A 294 -2.24 -14.60 11.47
C SER A 294 -1.57 -15.62 10.54
N SER A 295 -0.70 -16.47 11.08
CA SER A 295 -0.01 -17.57 10.38
C SER A 295 0.05 -18.83 11.22
#